data_AF-A0A1C6TY02-F1
#
_entry.id   AF-A0A1C6TY02-F1
#
_cell.length_a   1.000
_cell.length_b   1.000
_cell.length_c   1.000
_cell.angle_alpha   90.00
_cell.angle_beta   90.00
_cell.angle_gamma   90.00
#
_symmetry.space_group_name_H-M   'P 1'
#
loop_
_entity.id
_entity.type
_entity.pdbx_description
1 polymer ?
#
loop_
_entity_poly.entity_id
_entity_poly.type
_entity_poly.pdbx_seq_one_letter_code
_entity_poly.pdbx_strand_id
1 'polypeptide(L)'
;MRPEFLADRNLGKRVVQVLRAAGESVHTLADVFGEGNAQGVEDESWISYAGSRNWVALTKDRRIRHVTREREAVREHDVMLFALANANLGFADMAGAFLLAMPHIHGICAAKPGGSIWVVQRNGAVERIWPQPREWDLRAWP
;
A
#
# COMPACT_ATOMS: atom_id res chain seq x y z
N MET A 1 16.98 7.30 -2.20
CA MET A 1 16.73 5.95 -2.75
C MET A 1 15.24 5.86 -3.03
N ARG A 2 14.84 5.38 -4.21
CA ARG A 2 13.40 5.24 -4.54
C ARG A 2 12.84 3.99 -3.87
N PRO A 3 11.63 4.02 -3.31
CA PRO A 3 11.01 2.84 -2.72
C PRO A 3 10.70 1.80 -3.81
N GLU A 4 10.73 0.54 -3.42
CA GLU A 4 10.18 -0.55 -4.20
C GLU A 4 8.81 -0.93 -3.64
N PHE A 5 7.93 -1.40 -4.51
CA PHE A 5 6.53 -1.67 -4.19
C PHE A 5 6.18 -3.14 -4.40
N LEU A 6 5.32 -3.68 -3.55
CA LEU A 6 4.70 -4.98 -3.73
C LEU A 6 3.18 -4.82 -3.93
N ALA A 7 2.70 -5.22 -5.10
CA ALA A 7 1.30 -5.17 -5.46
C ALA A 7 0.56 -6.46 -5.07
N ASP A 8 -0.54 -6.28 -4.35
CA ASP A 8 -1.54 -7.31 -4.12
C ASP A 8 -2.13 -7.82 -5.45
N ARG A 9 -2.50 -9.10 -5.46
CA ARG A 9 -3.16 -9.83 -6.57
C ARG A 9 -4.36 -9.08 -7.11
N ASN A 10 -5.14 -8.53 -6.20
CA ASN A 10 -6.39 -7.86 -6.54
C ASN A 10 -6.16 -6.57 -7.34
N LEU A 11 -4.98 -5.94 -7.25
CA LEU A 11 -4.67 -4.72 -7.98
C LEU A 11 -4.66 -4.93 -9.51
N GLY A 12 -4.26 -6.13 -9.95
CA GLY A 12 -4.27 -6.54 -11.35
C GLY A 12 -3.01 -6.16 -12.13
N LYS A 13 -2.55 -7.09 -13.00
CA LYS A 13 -1.29 -6.97 -13.76
C LYS A 13 -1.20 -5.69 -14.62
N ARG A 14 -2.33 -5.22 -15.18
CA ARG A 14 -2.36 -4.01 -16.03
C ARG A 14 -1.99 -2.74 -15.24
N VAL A 15 -2.46 -2.60 -13.99
CA VAL A 15 -2.13 -1.43 -13.15
C VAL A 15 -0.63 -1.41 -12.90
N VAL A 16 -0.06 -2.56 -12.55
CA VAL A 16 1.37 -2.71 -12.31
C VAL A 16 2.20 -2.36 -13.55
N GLN A 17 1.76 -2.78 -14.74
CA GLN A 17 2.42 -2.40 -16.00
C GLN A 17 2.44 -0.89 -16.22
N VAL A 18 1.33 -0.18 -15.93
CA VAL A 18 1.28 1.28 -16.04
C VAL A 18 2.23 1.95 -15.05
N LEU A 19 2.26 1.50 -13.80
CA LEU A 19 3.18 2.05 -12.79
C LEU A 19 4.65 1.81 -13.18
N ARG A 20 4.98 0.62 -13.68
CA ARG A 20 6.31 0.30 -14.21
C ARG A 20 6.69 1.19 -15.40
N ALA A 21 5.75 1.42 -16.31
CA ALA A 21 5.97 2.31 -17.47
C ALA A 21 6.23 3.76 -17.05
N ALA A 22 5.72 4.18 -15.89
CA ALA A 22 6.00 5.48 -15.28
C ALA A 22 7.34 5.53 -14.50
N GLY A 23 8.09 4.42 -14.45
CA GLY A 23 9.38 4.32 -13.79
C GLY A 23 9.32 3.88 -12.32
N GLU A 24 8.17 3.42 -11.84
CA GLU A 24 8.05 2.85 -10.49
C GLU A 24 8.54 1.39 -10.46
N SER A 25 9.28 1.03 -9.41
CA SER A 25 9.75 -0.34 -9.19
C SER A 25 8.69 -1.14 -8.44
N VAL A 26 7.75 -1.72 -9.19
CA VAL A 26 6.63 -2.48 -8.63
C VAL A 26 6.78 -3.97 -8.92
N HIS A 27 6.68 -4.81 -7.91
CA HIS A 27 6.65 -6.28 -7.99
C HIS A 27 5.22 -6.79 -7.77
N THR A 28 4.88 -7.92 -8.37
CA THR A 28 3.63 -8.64 -8.09
C THR A 28 3.91 -9.84 -7.18
N LEU A 29 2.89 -10.37 -6.50
CA LEU A 29 3.05 -11.64 -5.79
C LEU A 29 3.51 -12.78 -6.71
N ALA A 30 3.15 -12.74 -8.00
CA ALA A 30 3.63 -13.71 -8.98
C ALA A 30 5.13 -13.57 -9.30
N ASP A 31 5.65 -12.34 -9.33
CA ASP A 31 7.09 -12.11 -9.52
C ASP A 31 7.91 -12.64 -8.33
N VAL A 32 7.34 -12.58 -7.12
CA VAL A 32 8.00 -12.95 -5.88
C VAL A 32 7.87 -14.44 -5.54
N PHE A 33 6.66 -14.98 -5.64
CA PHE A 33 6.32 -16.33 -5.18
C PHE A 33 6.11 -17.34 -6.32
N GLY A 34 6.14 -16.88 -7.58
CA GLY A 34 5.80 -17.66 -8.77
C GLY A 34 4.28 -17.74 -9.01
N GLU A 35 3.89 -17.93 -10.28
CA GLU A 35 2.47 -17.91 -10.68
C GLU A 35 1.61 -18.99 -10.00
N GLY A 36 2.18 -20.18 -9.74
CA GLY A 36 1.48 -21.30 -9.11
C GLY A 36 1.22 -21.11 -7.62
N ASN A 37 2.14 -20.49 -6.89
CA ASN A 37 2.01 -20.31 -5.44
C ASN A 37 1.33 -18.99 -5.08
N ALA A 38 1.36 -17.99 -5.96
CA ALA A 38 0.76 -16.67 -5.72
C ALA A 38 -0.72 -16.77 -5.32
N GLN A 39 -1.48 -17.75 -5.84
CA GLN A 39 -2.89 -17.93 -5.48
C GLN A 39 -3.11 -18.44 -4.04
N GLY A 40 -2.12 -19.12 -3.45
CA GLY A 40 -2.18 -19.66 -2.08
C GLY A 40 -1.53 -18.80 -1.01
N VAL A 41 -0.86 -17.70 -1.37
CA VAL A 41 -0.21 -16.82 -0.39
C VAL A 41 -1.27 -16.15 0.49
N GLU A 42 -1.15 -16.36 1.79
CA GLU A 42 -1.97 -15.71 2.81
C GLU A 42 -1.61 -14.22 2.95
N ASP A 43 -2.58 -13.41 3.36
CA ASP A 43 -2.39 -11.95 3.41
C ASP A 43 -1.27 -11.51 4.36
N GLU A 44 -1.10 -12.23 5.46
CA GLU A 44 -0.02 -12.01 6.43
C GLU A 44 1.37 -12.32 5.84
N SER A 45 1.47 -13.36 5.01
CA SER A 45 2.73 -13.82 4.43
C SER A 45 3.32 -12.80 3.44
N TRP A 46 2.51 -12.14 2.64
CA TRP A 46 3.04 -11.14 1.69
C TRP A 46 3.35 -9.80 2.35
N ILE A 47 2.60 -9.39 3.38
CA ILE A 47 2.93 -8.20 4.20
C ILE A 47 4.27 -8.43 4.89
N SER A 48 4.45 -9.60 5.52
CA SER A 48 5.72 -9.99 6.14
C SER A 48 6.87 -9.97 5.14
N TYR A 49 6.65 -10.52 3.94
CA TYR A 49 7.65 -10.47 2.88
C TYR A 49 8.01 -9.04 2.47
N ALA A 50 7.01 -8.17 2.26
CA ALA A 50 7.23 -6.77 1.93
C ALA A 50 8.09 -6.08 3.00
N GLY A 51 7.77 -6.28 4.28
CA GLY A 51 8.55 -5.75 5.40
C GLY A 51 9.99 -6.25 5.41
N SER A 52 10.22 -7.55 5.22
CA SER A 52 11.56 -8.14 5.15
C SER A 52 12.44 -7.54 4.04
N ARG A 53 11.82 -7.00 2.99
CA ARG A 53 12.47 -6.35 1.85
C ARG A 53 12.53 -4.82 1.97
N ASN A 54 11.95 -4.22 3.01
CA ASN A 54 11.69 -2.79 3.11
C ASN A 54 10.88 -2.25 1.91
N TRP A 55 9.95 -3.05 1.40
CA TRP A 55 9.06 -2.69 0.30
C TRP A 55 7.73 -2.12 0.80
N VAL A 56 7.12 -1.31 -0.03
CA VAL A 56 5.84 -0.64 0.22
C VAL A 56 4.70 -1.45 -0.38
N ALA A 57 3.66 -1.72 0.40
CA ALA A 57 2.51 -2.51 -0.05
C ALA A 57 1.49 -1.65 -0.82
N LEU A 58 1.03 -2.13 -1.98
CA LEU A 58 -0.05 -1.53 -2.76
C LEU A 58 -1.23 -2.51 -2.89
N THR A 59 -2.44 -2.08 -2.53
CA THR A 59 -3.65 -2.90 -2.66
C THR A 59 -4.86 -2.10 -3.11
N LYS A 60 -5.88 -2.80 -3.58
CA LYS A 60 -7.23 -2.26 -3.78
C LYS A 60 -8.26 -2.82 -2.81
N ASP A 61 -7.89 -3.82 -2.00
CA ASP A 61 -8.84 -4.44 -1.09
C ASP A 61 -9.19 -3.47 0.04
N ARG A 62 -10.49 -3.34 0.32
CA ARG A 62 -10.98 -2.50 1.42
C ARG A 62 -10.88 -3.22 2.76
N ARG A 63 -10.80 -4.55 2.78
CA ARG A 63 -10.76 -5.39 3.97
C ARG A 63 -9.58 -5.05 4.87
N ILE A 64 -8.45 -4.65 4.29
CA ILE A 64 -7.27 -4.18 5.02
C ILE A 64 -7.52 -3.04 6.00
N ARG A 65 -8.60 -2.29 5.78
CA ARG A 65 -9.01 -1.22 6.69
C ARG A 65 -9.63 -1.72 7.98
N HIS A 66 -10.17 -2.93 8.02
CA HIS A 66 -10.98 -3.45 9.12
C HIS A 66 -10.40 -4.72 9.76
N VAL A 67 -9.47 -5.41 9.10
CA VAL A 67 -8.90 -6.66 9.59
C VAL A 67 -7.78 -6.35 10.60
N THR A 68 -8.02 -6.69 11.87
CA THR A 68 -7.05 -6.49 12.96
C THR A 68 -5.71 -7.15 12.66
N ARG A 69 -5.71 -8.37 12.09
CA ARG A 69 -4.50 -9.12 11.75
C ARG A 69 -3.60 -8.41 10.74
N GLU A 70 -4.18 -7.80 9.71
CA GLU A 70 -3.39 -7.07 8.70
C GLU A 70 -2.74 -5.82 9.29
N ARG A 71 -3.41 -5.15 10.25
CA ARG A 71 -2.82 -4.04 11.00
C ARG A 71 -1.68 -4.49 11.91
N GLU A 72 -1.84 -5.65 12.56
CA GLU A 72 -0.79 -6.26 13.38
C GLU A 72 0.42 -6.61 12.51
N ALA A 73 0.22 -7.27 11.37
CA ALA A 73 1.30 -7.57 10.42
C ALA A 73 1.99 -6.31 9.88
N VAL A 74 1.22 -5.27 9.53
CA VAL A 74 1.76 -3.97 9.11
C VAL A 74 2.63 -3.34 10.20
N ARG A 75 2.21 -3.43 11.46
CA ARG A 75 2.97 -2.93 12.60
C ARG A 75 4.22 -3.75 12.87
N GLU A 76 4.07 -5.07 12.91
CA GLU A 76 5.12 -6.02 13.27
C GLU A 76 6.25 -6.02 12.25
N HIS A 77 5.91 -5.87 10.97
CA HIS A 77 6.87 -5.89 9.86
C HIS A 77 7.20 -4.49 9.32
N ASP A 78 6.78 -3.43 10.01
CA ASP A 78 7.06 -2.02 9.68
C ASP A 78 6.69 -1.61 8.23
N VAL A 79 5.59 -2.16 7.72
CA VAL A 79 5.18 -1.98 6.32
C VAL A 79 4.36 -0.71 6.13
N MET A 80 4.75 0.14 5.17
CA MET A 80 3.87 1.19 4.68
C MET A 80 2.93 0.60 3.63
N LEU A 81 1.62 0.75 3.84
CA LEU A 81 0.60 0.18 2.99
C LEU A 81 -0.34 1.25 2.42
N PHE A 82 -0.53 1.24 1.11
CA PHE A 82 -1.42 2.15 0.38
C PHE A 82 -2.55 1.39 -0.29
N ALA A 83 -3.77 1.67 0.14
CA ALA A 83 -4.99 1.04 -0.37
C ALA A 83 -5.84 2.04 -1.18
N LEU A 84 -6.43 1.62 -2.30
CA LEU A 84 -7.40 2.46 -3.00
C LEU A 84 -8.67 2.67 -2.18
N ALA A 85 -9.17 3.91 -2.16
CA ALA A 85 -10.39 4.27 -1.45
C ALA A 85 -11.61 3.51 -1.99
N ASN A 86 -11.68 3.30 -3.31
CA ASN A 86 -12.78 2.63 -3.99
C ASN A 86 -12.27 1.40 -4.79
N ALA A 87 -12.67 0.21 -4.35
CA ALA A 87 -12.30 -1.05 -4.98
C ALA A 87 -13.04 -1.34 -6.30
N ASN A 88 -14.10 -0.57 -6.60
CA ASN A 88 -14.91 -0.69 -7.81
C ASN A 88 -14.40 0.22 -8.94
N LEU A 89 -13.26 0.90 -8.76
CA LEU A 89 -12.67 1.70 -9.82
C LEU A 89 -12.25 0.82 -10.99
N GLY A 90 -12.52 1.32 -12.20
CA GLY A 90 -12.01 0.72 -13.42
C GLY A 90 -10.47 0.79 -13.46
N PHE A 91 -9.86 -0.09 -14.25
CA PHE A 91 -8.40 -0.15 -14.40
C PHE A 91 -7.74 1.23 -14.61
N ALA A 92 -8.28 2.05 -15.52
CA ALA A 92 -7.71 3.36 -15.84
C ALA A 92 -7.74 4.32 -14.63
N ASP A 93 -8.84 4.31 -13.87
CA ASP A 93 -8.97 5.13 -12.66
C ASP A 93 -8.04 4.64 -11.55
N MET A 94 -7.87 3.33 -11.38
CA MET A 94 -6.94 2.77 -10.40
C MET A 94 -5.49 3.19 -10.70
N ALA A 95 -5.07 3.03 -11.95
CA ALA A 95 -3.73 3.42 -12.37
C ALA A 95 -3.53 4.93 -12.25
N GLY A 96 -4.50 5.73 -12.70
CA GLY A 96 -4.47 7.19 -12.59
C GLY A 96 -4.37 7.67 -11.14
N ALA A 97 -5.15 7.09 -10.22
CA ALA A 97 -5.13 7.43 -8.80
C ALA A 97 -3.73 7.21 -8.19
N PHE A 98 -3.11 6.05 -8.45
CA PHE A 98 -1.76 5.77 -7.96
C PHE A 98 -0.72 6.68 -8.60
N LEU A 99 -0.76 6.90 -9.91
CA LEU A 99 0.19 7.80 -10.58
C LEU A 99 0.13 9.23 -10.03
N LEU A 100 -1.08 9.75 -9.80
CA LEU A 100 -1.27 11.07 -9.17
C LEU A 100 -0.75 11.10 -7.73
N ALA A 101 -0.85 9.98 -7.00
CA ALA A 101 -0.41 9.86 -5.62
C ALA A 101 1.10 9.63 -5.47
N MET A 102 1.82 9.14 -6.50
CA MET A 102 3.23 8.74 -6.38
C MET A 102 4.14 9.81 -5.77
N PRO A 103 4.09 11.10 -6.16
CA PRO A 103 4.91 12.13 -5.53
C PRO A 103 4.69 12.23 -4.01
N HIS A 104 3.44 12.09 -3.55
CA HIS A 104 3.11 12.13 -2.13
C HIS A 104 3.52 10.84 -1.42
N ILE A 105 3.30 9.68 -2.05
CA ILE A 105 3.74 8.37 -1.55
C ILE A 105 5.26 8.36 -1.36
N HIS A 106 6.04 8.86 -2.32
CA HIS A 106 7.50 8.95 -2.19
C HIS A 106 7.91 9.84 -1.01
N GLY A 107 7.24 10.97 -0.81
CA GLY A 107 7.46 11.86 0.35
C GLY A 107 7.18 11.15 1.68
N ILE A 108 6.08 10.40 1.76
CA ILE A 108 5.74 9.58 2.94
C ILE A 108 6.81 8.52 3.19
N CYS A 109 7.24 7.81 2.14
CA CYS A 109 8.27 6.77 2.26
C CYS A 109 9.61 7.34 2.74
N ALA A 110 9.98 8.54 2.28
CA ALA A 110 11.18 9.24 2.72
C ALA A 110 11.12 9.65 4.20
N ALA A 111 9.93 10.00 4.70
CA ALA A 111 9.72 10.36 6.11
C ALA A 111 9.78 9.16 7.07
N LYS A 112 9.68 7.92 6.55
CA LYS A 112 9.74 6.66 7.33
C LYS A 112 8.85 6.69 8.58
N PRO A 113 7.53 6.85 8.44
CA PRO A 113 6.59 6.85 9.57
C PRO A 113 6.45 5.50 10.27
N GLY A 114 7.16 4.47 9.80
CA GLY A 114 6.99 3.08 10.18
C GLY A 114 5.71 2.45 9.61
N GLY A 115 5.35 1.30 10.17
CA GLY A 115 4.15 0.54 9.87
C GLY A 115 2.92 1.45 9.87
N SER A 116 2.30 1.62 8.71
CA SER A 116 1.19 2.57 8.56
C SER A 116 0.29 2.21 7.38
N ILE A 117 -0.99 2.55 7.49
CA ILE A 117 -1.98 2.31 6.44
C ILE A 117 -2.54 3.64 5.96
N TRP A 118 -2.53 3.78 4.65
CA TRP A 118 -2.92 4.97 3.92
C TRP A 118 -3.97 4.63 2.88
N VAL A 119 -4.85 5.59 2.60
CA VAL A 119 -5.88 5.49 1.58
C VAL A 119 -5.56 6.46 0.45
N VAL A 120 -5.54 5.94 -0.78
CA VAL A 120 -5.36 6.71 -2.01
C VAL A 120 -6.72 6.94 -2.66
N GLN A 121 -7.10 8.21 -2.77
CA GLN A 121 -8.33 8.66 -3.41
C GLN A 121 -8.16 8.73 -4.92
N ARG A 122 -9.28 8.74 -5.68
CA ARG A 122 -9.25 8.82 -7.15
C ARG A 122 -8.50 10.04 -7.69
N ASN A 123 -8.54 11.14 -6.95
CA ASN A 123 -7.84 12.39 -7.29
C ASN A 123 -6.36 12.41 -6.88
N GLY A 124 -5.81 11.29 -6.37
CA GLY A 124 -4.43 11.20 -5.89
C GLY A 124 -4.19 11.70 -4.48
N ALA A 125 -5.24 12.16 -3.76
CA ALA A 125 -5.09 12.50 -2.34
C ALA A 125 -4.76 11.24 -1.52
N VAL A 126 -3.87 11.40 -0.54
CA VAL A 126 -3.39 10.30 0.31
C VAL A 126 -3.64 10.65 1.77
N GLU A 127 -4.38 9.79 2.46
CA GLU A 127 -4.82 10.01 3.85
C GLU A 127 -4.38 8.86 4.74
N ARG A 128 -3.78 9.16 5.90
CA ARG A 128 -3.45 8.12 6.88
C ARG A 128 -4.71 7.69 7.62
N ILE A 129 -4.98 6.39 7.63
CA ILE A 129 -6.09 5.82 8.41
C ILE A 129 -5.61 5.01 9.60
N TRP A 130 -4.33 4.59 9.61
CA TRP A 130 -3.73 3.88 10.72
C TRP A 130 -2.20 4.14 10.82
N PRO A 131 -1.63 4.27 12.03
CA PRO A 131 -2.33 4.42 13.31
C PRO A 131 -3.22 5.65 13.28
N GLN A 132 -4.36 5.60 13.98
CA GLN A 132 -5.18 6.80 14.14
C GLN A 132 -4.31 7.88 14.76
N PRO A 133 -4.42 9.15 14.33
CA PRO A 133 -3.86 10.25 15.10
C PRO A 133 -4.32 10.05 16.54
N ARG A 134 -3.40 10.02 17.50
CA ARG A 134 -3.79 9.94 18.92
C ARG A 134 -4.77 11.09 19.15
N GLU A 135 -5.98 10.77 19.60
CA GLU A 135 -7.09 11.71 19.84
C GLU A 135 -6.77 12.77 20.94
N TRP A 136 -5.51 12.91 21.36
CA TRP A 136 -5.09 13.64 22.56
C TRP A 136 -4.31 14.95 22.31
N ASP A 137 -4.22 15.46 21.09
CA ASP A 137 -3.43 16.67 20.79
C ASP A 137 -4.28 17.91 20.43
N LEU A 138 -5.54 17.96 20.87
CA LEU A 138 -6.41 19.15 20.74
C LEU A 138 -6.83 19.78 22.08
N ARG A 139 -6.24 19.35 23.20
CA ARG A 139 -6.44 19.99 24.52
C ARG A 139 -5.13 20.09 25.30
N ALA A 140 -4.15 20.81 24.77
CA ALA A 140 -2.96 21.19 25.53
C ALA A 140 -2.25 22.45 24.97
N TRP A 141 -2.88 23.61 25.09
CA TRP A 141 -2.21 24.87 25.49
C TRP A 141 -3.31 25.86 25.97
N PRO A 142 -3.00 26.75 26.94
CA PRO A 142 -3.83 27.19 28.06
C PRO A 142 -4.94 28.17 27.70
#